data_AF-A0A410VAY5-F1
#
_entry.id   AF-A0A410VAY5-F1
#
_cell.length_a   1.000
_cell.length_b   1.000
_cell.length_c   1.000
_cell.angle_alpha   90.00
_cell.angle_beta   90.00
_cell.angle_gamma   90.00
#
_symmetry.space_group_name_H-M   'P 1'
#
loop_
_entity.id
_entity.type
_entity.pdbx_description
1 polymer ?
#
loop_
_entity_poly.entity_id
_entity_poly.type
_entity_poly.pdbx_seq_one_letter_code
_entity_poly.pdbx_strand_id
1 'polypeptide(L)'
;MSKANLLDRRQVVSALLANRKDVVAIGGLGASTNDITAAGDHARNFYLWGGMGGAAMIGLGLALAQPTLPVLVITGDGEMLMGMGSLATIGLQKPANLSIAVLDNEAYGETGGQTSHTSAAADLVGVARACGIKDSRAISTMAEVEAFAKAVHDLTAGPRFASVKIDSANLERILPTRDGTYILNRIRGDLGFQPI
;
A
#
# COMPACT_ATOMS: atom_id res chain seq x y z
N MET A 1 -15.47 15.30 -18.91
CA MET A 1 -16.16 13.99 -18.98
C MET A 1 -15.85 13.26 -17.68
N SER A 2 -16.85 12.82 -16.91
CA SER A 2 -16.59 11.99 -15.72
C SER A 2 -15.94 10.69 -16.19
N LYS A 3 -14.78 10.31 -15.65
CA LYS A 3 -14.16 9.02 -15.91
C LYS A 3 -15.09 7.93 -15.38
N ALA A 4 -15.89 7.33 -16.27
CA ALA A 4 -16.64 6.13 -15.95
C ALA A 4 -15.64 5.01 -15.60
N ASN A 5 -15.94 4.23 -14.55
CA ASN A 5 -15.18 3.06 -14.08
C ASN A 5 -14.00 3.30 -13.11
N LEU A 6 -14.02 4.38 -12.32
CA LEU A 6 -13.11 4.49 -11.17
C LEU A 6 -13.69 3.77 -9.94
N LEU A 7 -12.85 3.06 -9.20
CA LEU A 7 -13.26 2.36 -7.98
C LEU A 7 -13.35 3.32 -6.78
N ASP A 8 -14.30 3.07 -5.88
CA ASP A 8 -14.37 3.80 -4.60
C ASP A 8 -13.14 3.45 -3.76
N ARG A 9 -12.38 4.47 -3.38
CA ARG A 9 -11.10 4.31 -2.68
C ARG A 9 -11.24 3.57 -1.35
N ARG A 10 -12.26 3.87 -0.55
CA ARG A 10 -12.47 3.22 0.76
C ARG A 10 -12.92 1.78 0.61
N GLN A 11 -13.76 1.48 -0.39
CA GLN A 11 -14.14 0.11 -0.70
C GLN A 11 -12.94 -0.72 -1.15
N VAL A 12 -12.04 -0.16 -1.96
CA VAL A 12 -10.77 -0.81 -2.34
C VAL A 12 -9.95 -1.16 -1.11
N VAL A 13 -9.68 -0.19 -0.22
CA VAL A 13 -8.87 -0.43 0.99
C VAL A 13 -9.57 -1.43 1.93
N SER A 14 -10.88 -1.32 2.10
CA SER A 14 -11.66 -2.27 2.89
C SER A 14 -11.60 -3.68 2.32
N ALA A 15 -11.63 -3.85 0.98
CA ALA A 15 -11.54 -5.15 0.34
C ALA A 15 -10.12 -5.75 0.43
N LEU A 16 -9.08 -4.92 0.30
CA LEU A 16 -7.68 -5.32 0.49
C LEU A 16 -7.41 -5.84 1.90
N LEU A 17 -8.11 -5.30 2.90
CA LEU A 17 -7.97 -5.67 4.31
C LEU A 17 -9.06 -6.62 4.82
N ALA A 18 -10.01 -6.99 3.96
CA ALA A 18 -11.06 -7.94 4.31
C ALA A 18 -10.42 -9.32 4.58
N ASN A 19 -10.76 -9.93 5.71
CA ASN A 19 -10.20 -11.23 6.12
C ASN A 19 -8.66 -11.25 6.13
N ARG A 20 -8.01 -10.12 6.47
CA ARG A 20 -6.55 -9.97 6.40
C ARG A 20 -5.74 -10.94 7.26
N LYS A 21 -6.36 -11.69 8.19
CA LYS A 21 -5.67 -12.64 9.09
C LYS A 21 -4.41 -12.00 9.70
N ASP A 22 -3.25 -12.52 9.33
CA ASP A 22 -1.94 -12.14 9.85
C ASP A 22 -1.26 -10.97 9.13
N VAL A 23 -1.87 -10.39 8.10
CA VAL A 23 -1.25 -9.33 7.28
C VAL A 23 -0.90 -8.12 8.13
N VAL A 24 0.35 -7.67 7.99
CA VAL A 24 0.77 -6.35 8.45
C VAL A 24 0.48 -5.33 7.35
N ALA A 25 -0.38 -4.36 7.65
CA ALA A 25 -0.77 -3.31 6.72
C ALA A 25 0.08 -2.06 6.95
N ILE A 26 0.75 -1.58 5.92
CA ILE A 26 1.59 -0.38 5.97
C ILE A 26 0.94 0.68 5.10
N GLY A 27 0.41 1.71 5.74
CA GLY A 27 -0.15 2.88 5.09
C GLY A 27 0.94 3.87 4.71
N GLY A 28 0.92 4.30 3.44
CA GLY A 28 1.60 5.51 3.00
C GLY A 28 1.09 6.78 3.70
N LEU A 29 1.81 7.87 3.47
CA LEU A 29 1.44 9.20 3.92
C LEU A 29 0.10 9.63 3.30
N GLY A 30 -0.81 10.11 4.14
CA GLY A 30 -2.06 10.74 3.70
C GLY A 30 -3.25 9.79 3.64
N ALA A 31 -4.02 9.87 2.54
CA ALA A 31 -5.28 9.17 2.35
C ALA A 31 -5.21 7.66 2.64
N SER A 32 -4.14 6.96 2.26
CA SER A 32 -3.98 5.53 2.52
C SER A 32 -3.98 5.21 4.03
N THR A 33 -3.27 5.99 4.83
CA THR A 33 -3.29 5.88 6.31
C THR A 33 -4.70 6.13 6.88
N ASN A 34 -5.41 7.12 6.34
CA ASN A 34 -6.77 7.43 6.77
C ASN A 34 -7.76 6.30 6.41
N ASP A 35 -7.63 5.73 5.21
CA ASP A 35 -8.52 4.67 4.73
C ASP A 35 -8.24 3.32 5.39
N ILE A 36 -6.97 3.02 5.73
CA ILE A 36 -6.64 1.85 6.57
C ILE A 36 -7.31 1.98 7.95
N THR A 37 -7.30 3.19 8.51
CA THR A 37 -7.95 3.46 9.81
C THR A 37 -9.46 3.36 9.69
N ALA A 38 -10.03 3.87 8.60
CA ALA A 38 -11.46 3.75 8.27
C ALA A 38 -11.92 2.29 8.11
N ALA A 39 -11.05 1.42 7.58
CA ALA A 39 -11.30 -0.01 7.44
C ALA A 39 -11.25 -0.78 8.78
N GLY A 40 -10.89 -0.10 9.88
CA GLY A 40 -10.89 -0.63 11.24
C GLY A 40 -9.50 -0.72 11.87
N ASP A 41 -9.43 -0.36 13.15
CA ASP A 41 -8.19 -0.42 13.91
C ASP A 41 -7.67 -1.86 14.07
N HIS A 42 -6.34 -2.00 14.13
CA HIS A 42 -5.66 -3.28 14.27
C HIS A 42 -4.27 -3.13 14.85
N ALA A 43 -3.84 -4.11 15.65
CA ALA A 43 -2.50 -4.13 16.19
C ALA A 43 -1.40 -4.13 15.11
N ARG A 44 -1.69 -4.69 13.93
CA ARG A 44 -0.78 -4.76 12.77
C ARG A 44 -0.97 -3.65 11.72
N ASN A 45 -1.58 -2.52 12.07
CA ASN A 45 -1.60 -1.33 11.20
C ASN A 45 -0.38 -0.45 11.51
N PHE A 46 0.44 -0.18 10.50
CA PHE A 46 1.52 0.80 10.55
C PHE A 46 1.15 2.02 9.71
N TYR A 47 1.16 3.20 10.31
CA TYR A 47 0.77 4.46 9.67
C TYR A 47 1.98 5.36 9.47
N LEU A 48 2.40 5.58 8.21
CA LEU A 48 3.54 6.45 7.93
C LEU A 48 3.12 7.92 7.88
N TRP A 49 3.55 8.69 8.89
CA TRP A 49 3.28 10.14 8.96
C TRP A 49 4.42 11.03 8.48
N GLY A 50 5.66 10.51 8.48
CA GLY A 50 6.88 11.34 8.48
C GLY A 50 7.64 11.46 7.16
N GLY A 51 7.21 10.83 6.07
CA GLY A 51 7.97 10.89 4.82
C GLY A 51 7.29 10.23 3.64
N MET A 52 6.94 11.04 2.64
CA MET A 52 6.45 10.53 1.36
C MET A 52 7.57 9.76 0.64
N GLY A 53 7.23 8.59 0.10
CA GLY A 53 8.13 7.70 -0.63
C GLY A 53 8.72 6.57 0.25
N GLY A 54 8.42 6.57 1.55
CA GLY A 54 9.00 5.64 2.51
C GLY A 54 8.24 4.30 2.63
N ALA A 55 6.94 4.26 2.35
CA ALA A 55 6.11 3.10 2.71
C ALA A 55 6.58 1.79 2.07
N ALA A 56 6.98 1.83 0.80
CA ALA A 56 7.48 0.65 0.08
C ALA A 56 8.77 0.09 0.73
N MET A 57 9.70 0.94 1.16
CA MET A 57 10.94 0.51 1.81
C MET A 57 10.72 0.04 3.25
N ILE A 58 9.77 0.63 3.99
CA ILE A 58 9.35 0.12 5.30
C ILE A 58 8.75 -1.29 5.14
N GLY A 59 7.90 -1.48 4.13
CA GLY A 59 7.34 -2.79 3.79
C GLY A 59 8.42 -3.82 3.44
N LEU A 60 9.40 -3.43 2.62
CA LEU A 60 10.55 -4.29 2.32
C LEU A 60 11.32 -4.68 3.60
N GLY A 61 11.64 -3.72 4.47
CA GLY A 61 12.37 -3.99 5.70
C GLY A 61 11.65 -4.98 6.60
N LEU A 62 10.33 -4.80 6.78
CA LEU A 62 9.53 -5.74 7.56
C LEU A 62 9.44 -7.12 6.90
N ALA A 63 9.22 -7.16 5.58
CA ALA A 63 9.10 -8.43 4.85
C ALA A 63 10.37 -9.27 4.95
N LEU A 64 11.55 -8.64 4.89
CA LEU A 64 12.84 -9.28 5.10
C LEU A 64 13.07 -9.74 6.54
N ALA A 65 12.64 -8.94 7.52
CA ALA A 65 12.79 -9.26 8.94
C ALA A 65 11.80 -10.34 9.42
N GLN A 66 10.63 -10.46 8.78
CA GLN A 66 9.55 -11.37 9.14
C GLN A 66 9.07 -12.15 7.90
N PRO A 67 9.88 -13.07 7.35
CA PRO A 67 9.60 -13.74 6.07
C PRO A 67 8.34 -14.62 6.07
N THR A 68 7.82 -15.00 7.24
CA THR A 68 6.62 -15.81 7.41
C THR A 68 5.34 -14.99 7.58
N LEU A 69 5.43 -13.66 7.60
CA LEU A 69 4.27 -12.78 7.72
C LEU A 69 3.96 -12.10 6.39
N PRO A 70 2.70 -12.11 5.92
CA PRO A 70 2.32 -11.31 4.76
C PRO A 70 2.39 -9.81 5.09
N VAL A 71 3.04 -9.05 4.22
CA VAL A 71 3.18 -7.59 4.34
C VAL A 71 2.48 -6.94 3.15
N LEU A 72 1.50 -6.09 3.43
CA LEU A 72 0.77 -5.32 2.43
C LEU A 72 1.02 -3.83 2.62
N VAL A 73 1.73 -3.22 1.67
CA VAL A 73 1.85 -1.77 1.57
C VAL A 73 0.67 -1.24 0.79
N ILE A 74 -0.06 -0.28 1.36
CA ILE A 74 -1.14 0.46 0.70
C ILE A 74 -0.71 1.92 0.64
N THR A 75 -0.49 2.44 -0.56
CA THR A 75 0.11 3.77 -0.76
C THR A 75 -0.55 4.51 -1.92
N GLY A 76 -0.33 5.81 -2.05
CA GLY A 76 -0.81 6.60 -3.20
C GLY A 76 0.17 6.56 -4.37
N ASP A 77 -0.32 6.84 -5.58
CA ASP A 77 0.51 7.05 -6.78
C ASP A 77 1.54 8.17 -6.58
N GLY A 78 1.15 9.30 -6.00
CA GLY A 78 2.05 10.41 -5.68
C GLY A 78 3.21 10.00 -4.77
N GLU A 79 2.91 9.16 -3.77
CA GLU A 79 3.94 8.60 -2.89
C GLU A 79 4.83 7.60 -3.62
N MET A 80 4.26 6.70 -4.41
CA MET A 80 5.04 5.73 -5.16
C MET A 80 5.97 6.40 -6.19
N LEU A 81 5.52 7.51 -6.80
CA LEU A 81 6.34 8.33 -7.70
C LEU A 81 7.58 8.90 -6.97
N MET A 82 7.43 9.40 -5.74
CA MET A 82 8.55 9.89 -4.94
C MET A 82 9.49 8.75 -4.51
N GLY A 83 8.93 7.59 -4.16
CA GLY A 83 9.68 6.41 -3.74
C GLY A 83 10.13 5.49 -4.87
N MET A 84 10.00 5.88 -6.15
CA MET A 84 10.08 4.95 -7.30
C MET A 84 11.36 4.08 -7.32
N GLY A 85 12.50 4.62 -6.88
CA GLY A 85 13.75 3.88 -6.78
C GLY A 85 13.68 2.63 -5.88
N SER A 86 12.74 2.58 -4.94
CA SER A 86 12.53 1.40 -4.08
C SER A 86 12.16 0.16 -4.87
N LEU A 87 11.48 0.31 -6.02
CA LEU A 87 11.07 -0.82 -6.85
C LEU A 87 12.28 -1.61 -7.38
N ALA A 88 13.39 -0.94 -7.67
CA ALA A 88 14.65 -1.59 -8.05
C ALA A 88 15.23 -2.43 -6.90
N THR A 89 15.22 -1.89 -5.68
CA THR A 89 15.69 -2.62 -4.49
C THR A 89 14.78 -3.80 -4.17
N ILE A 90 13.45 -3.63 -4.24
CA ILE A 90 12.47 -4.70 -4.01
C ILE A 90 12.64 -5.80 -5.06
N GLY A 91 12.78 -5.43 -6.34
CA GLY A 91 13.01 -6.38 -7.42
C GLY A 91 14.35 -7.10 -7.35
N LEU A 92 15.36 -6.53 -6.69
CA LEU A 92 16.63 -7.20 -6.36
C LEU A 92 16.46 -8.21 -5.20
N GLN A 93 15.85 -7.78 -4.10
CA GLN A 93 15.71 -8.58 -2.86
C GLN A 93 14.68 -9.71 -3.00
N LYS A 94 13.63 -9.49 -3.80
CA LYS A 94 12.56 -10.43 -4.12
C LYS A 94 11.88 -11.13 -2.93
N PRO A 95 11.44 -10.40 -1.89
CA PRO A 95 10.70 -11.01 -0.78
C PRO A 95 9.36 -11.58 -1.27
N ALA A 96 9.12 -12.88 -1.03
CA ALA A 96 7.90 -13.56 -1.49
C ALA A 96 6.64 -13.13 -0.72
N ASN A 97 6.81 -12.59 0.49
CA ASN A 97 5.75 -12.16 1.38
C ASN A 97 5.39 -10.66 1.27
N LEU A 98 5.95 -9.92 0.31
CA LEU A 98 5.67 -8.49 0.11
C LEU A 98 4.70 -8.24 -1.04
N SER A 99 3.65 -7.47 -0.76
CA SER A 99 2.71 -6.96 -1.76
C SER A 99 2.55 -5.44 -1.62
N ILE A 100 2.48 -4.74 -2.75
CA ILE A 100 2.31 -3.28 -2.81
C ILE A 100 1.06 -2.98 -3.64
N ALA A 101 0.10 -2.29 -3.04
CA ALA A 101 -1.09 -1.76 -3.70
C ALA A 101 -1.01 -0.23 -3.73
N VAL A 102 -0.88 0.32 -4.93
CA VAL A 102 -0.88 1.75 -5.20
C VAL A 102 -2.29 2.20 -5.55
N LEU A 103 -2.85 3.10 -4.76
CA LEU A 103 -4.10 3.78 -4.99
C LEU A 103 -3.86 4.94 -5.97
N ASP A 104 -4.20 4.71 -7.24
CA ASP A 104 -3.93 5.63 -8.35
C ASP A 104 -5.18 6.42 -8.74
N ASN A 105 -5.31 7.61 -8.15
CA ASN A 105 -6.32 8.62 -8.48
C ASN A 105 -5.77 9.72 -9.41
N GLU A 106 -4.52 9.59 -9.87
CA GLU A 106 -3.81 10.56 -10.71
C GLU A 106 -3.65 11.94 -10.08
N ALA A 107 -3.62 12.04 -8.75
CA ALA A 107 -3.60 13.33 -8.06
C ALA A 107 -2.89 13.30 -6.71
N TYR A 108 -2.17 14.38 -6.41
CA TYR A 108 -1.62 14.64 -5.07
C TYR A 108 -2.74 15.15 -4.13
N GLY A 109 -3.54 14.23 -3.60
CA GLY A 109 -4.73 14.53 -2.79
C GLY A 109 -4.45 15.26 -1.47
N GLU A 110 -3.28 15.06 -0.85
CA GLU A 110 -2.94 15.69 0.44
C GLU A 110 -2.55 17.17 0.33
N THR A 111 -2.06 17.60 -0.84
CA THR A 111 -1.57 18.97 -1.03
C THR A 111 -2.69 19.87 -1.55
N GLY A 112 -3.18 19.59 -2.76
CA GLY A 112 -4.18 20.44 -3.42
C GLY A 112 -4.82 19.81 -4.64
N GLY A 113 -4.69 18.49 -4.81
CA GLY A 113 -5.27 17.77 -5.95
C GLY A 113 -4.57 18.05 -7.28
N GLN A 114 -3.30 18.46 -7.25
CA GLN A 114 -2.51 18.62 -8.47
C GLN A 114 -2.42 17.29 -9.19
N THR A 115 -2.58 17.32 -10.51
CA THR A 115 -2.45 16.14 -11.35
C THR A 115 -1.09 15.48 -11.17
N SER A 116 -1.07 14.18 -10.95
CA SER A 116 0.14 13.39 -10.82
C SER A 116 0.65 12.92 -12.19
N HIS A 117 1.86 12.37 -12.21
CA HIS A 117 2.49 11.90 -13.45
C HIS A 117 1.79 10.66 -14.04
N THR A 118 1.03 9.90 -13.24
CA THR A 118 0.26 8.72 -13.70
C THR A 118 -0.97 9.11 -14.52
N SER A 119 -1.38 10.39 -14.51
CA SER A 119 -2.43 10.89 -15.38
C SER A 119 -2.06 10.90 -16.86
N ALA A 120 -0.75 10.82 -17.17
CA ALA A 120 -0.22 11.07 -18.50
C ALA A 120 0.81 10.02 -18.91
N ALA A 121 2.01 10.06 -18.31
CA ALA A 121 3.18 9.36 -18.87
C ALA A 121 3.75 8.27 -17.96
N ALA A 122 3.61 8.40 -16.64
CA ALA A 122 4.23 7.44 -15.72
C ALA A 122 3.39 6.16 -15.64
N ASP A 123 3.94 5.05 -16.13
CA ASP A 123 3.40 3.71 -15.96
C ASP A 123 4.11 2.98 -14.80
N LEU A 124 3.54 3.06 -13.61
CA LEU A 124 4.10 2.42 -12.42
C LEU A 124 4.14 0.88 -12.53
N VAL A 125 3.19 0.27 -13.25
CA VAL A 125 3.17 -1.18 -13.48
C VAL A 125 4.32 -1.59 -14.40
N GLY A 126 4.53 -0.83 -15.48
CA GLY A 126 5.67 -1.00 -16.38
C GLY A 126 7.01 -0.82 -15.66
N VAL A 127 7.15 0.20 -14.82
CA VAL A 127 8.35 0.42 -14.01
C VAL A 127 8.60 -0.76 -13.05
N ALA A 128 7.58 -1.21 -12.31
CA ALA A 128 7.72 -2.36 -11.42
C ALA A 128 8.18 -3.63 -12.16
N ARG A 129 7.63 -3.90 -13.37
CA ARG A 129 8.08 -5.00 -14.23
C ARG A 129 9.53 -4.83 -14.67
N ALA A 130 9.92 -3.63 -15.12
CA ALA A 130 11.28 -3.33 -15.55
C ALA A 130 12.30 -3.47 -14.40
N CYS A 131 11.87 -3.23 -13.16
CA CYS A 131 12.66 -3.46 -11.96
C CYS A 131 12.72 -4.95 -11.53
N GLY A 132 12.03 -5.86 -12.21
CA GLY A 132 12.08 -7.31 -11.95
C GLY A 132 10.95 -7.85 -11.08
N ILE A 133 9.93 -7.04 -10.75
CA ILE A 133 8.72 -7.48 -10.05
C ILE A 133 7.76 -8.10 -11.08
N LYS A 134 7.85 -9.42 -11.26
CA LYS A 134 7.12 -10.14 -12.32
C LYS A 134 5.59 -10.07 -12.14
N ASP A 135 5.12 -10.23 -10.91
CA ASP A 135 3.70 -10.11 -10.58
C ASP A 135 3.32 -8.63 -10.39
N SER A 136 3.14 -7.93 -11.52
CA SER A 136 2.78 -6.52 -11.57
C SER A 136 1.49 -6.33 -12.36
N ARG A 137 0.45 -5.76 -11.73
CA ARG A 137 -0.92 -5.70 -12.24
C ARG A 137 -1.44 -4.26 -12.31
N ALA A 138 -2.16 -3.94 -13.39
CA ALA A 138 -3.10 -2.83 -13.39
C ALA A 138 -4.46 -3.38 -12.97
N ILE A 139 -5.13 -2.74 -12.02
CA ILE A 139 -6.39 -3.18 -11.44
C ILE A 139 -7.43 -2.09 -11.65
N SER A 140 -8.59 -2.46 -12.19
CA SER A 140 -9.69 -1.52 -12.51
C SER A 140 -11.06 -2.01 -12.06
N THR A 141 -11.15 -3.22 -11.48
CA THR A 141 -12.39 -3.81 -10.99
C THR A 141 -12.25 -4.31 -9.56
N MET A 142 -13.34 -4.34 -8.79
CA MET A 142 -13.33 -4.91 -7.43
C MET A 142 -12.99 -6.40 -7.42
N ALA A 143 -13.38 -7.16 -8.46
CA ALA A 143 -13.02 -8.57 -8.57
C ALA A 143 -11.50 -8.79 -8.65
N GLU A 144 -10.79 -7.90 -9.36
CA GLU A 144 -9.33 -7.90 -9.41
C GLU A 144 -8.70 -7.49 -8.06
N VAL A 145 -9.30 -6.52 -7.35
CA VAL A 145 -8.89 -6.15 -5.99
C VAL A 145 -8.99 -7.34 -5.03
N GLU A 146 -10.12 -8.04 -5.04
CA GLU A 146 -10.34 -9.24 -4.22
C GLU A 146 -9.39 -10.38 -4.59
N ALA A 147 -9.09 -10.56 -5.89
CA ALA A 147 -8.10 -11.53 -6.34
C ALA A 147 -6.68 -11.16 -5.87
N PHE A 148 -6.33 -9.87 -5.87
CA PHE A 148 -5.06 -9.40 -5.34
C PHE A 148 -4.99 -9.60 -3.81
N ALA A 149 -6.04 -9.24 -3.07
CA ALA A 149 -6.14 -9.45 -1.63
C ALA A 149 -5.94 -10.93 -1.25
N LYS A 150 -6.54 -11.86 -2.00
CA LYS A 150 -6.32 -13.30 -1.81
C LYS A 150 -4.86 -13.69 -2.06
N ALA A 151 -4.23 -13.14 -3.10
CA ALA A 151 -2.83 -13.43 -3.45
C ALA A 151 -1.83 -12.91 -2.42
N VAL A 152 -2.15 -11.85 -1.65
CA VAL A 152 -1.30 -11.35 -0.54
C VAL A 152 -0.94 -12.44 0.46
N HIS A 153 -1.81 -13.44 0.65
CA HIS A 153 -1.59 -14.54 1.59
C HIS A 153 -0.66 -15.64 1.08
N ASP A 154 -0.33 -15.67 -0.23
CA ASP A 154 0.61 -16.63 -0.77
C ASP A 154 2.04 -16.13 -0.58
N LEU A 155 2.75 -16.76 0.36
CA LEU A 155 4.13 -16.42 0.74
C LEU A 155 5.19 -17.18 -0.08
N THR A 156 4.79 -17.96 -1.08
CA THR A 156 5.70 -18.78 -1.89
C THR A 156 6.12 -18.09 -3.19
N ALA A 157 5.39 -17.05 -3.60
CA ALA A 157 5.66 -16.26 -4.78
C ALA A 157 5.53 -14.76 -4.47
N GLY A 158 6.47 -13.96 -4.95
CA GLY A 158 6.46 -12.51 -4.79
C GLY A 158 7.79 -11.91 -5.23
N PRO A 159 8.01 -10.59 -5.04
CA PRO A 159 7.07 -9.59 -4.55
C PRO A 159 5.94 -9.33 -5.56
N ARG A 160 4.86 -8.70 -5.10
CA ARG A 160 3.71 -8.31 -5.93
C ARG A 160 3.53 -6.81 -5.97
N PHE A 161 3.12 -6.29 -7.11
CA PHE A 161 2.80 -4.88 -7.30
C PHE A 161 1.44 -4.74 -8.00
N ALA A 162 0.61 -3.83 -7.52
CA ALA A 162 -0.64 -3.45 -8.17
C ALA A 162 -0.78 -1.93 -8.22
N SER A 163 -1.12 -1.39 -9.38
CA SER A 163 -1.70 -0.05 -9.49
C SER A 163 -3.21 -0.20 -9.61
N VAL A 164 -3.95 0.33 -8.63
CA VAL A 164 -5.40 0.22 -8.50
C VAL A 164 -6.03 1.55 -8.87
N LYS A 165 -6.82 1.56 -9.94
CA LYS A 165 -7.47 2.77 -10.41
C LYS A 165 -8.66 3.13 -9.53
N ILE A 166 -8.59 4.30 -8.90
CA ILE A 166 -9.58 4.78 -7.93
C ILE A 166 -10.08 6.17 -8.29
N ASP A 167 -11.21 6.55 -7.70
CA ASP A 167 -11.69 7.92 -7.76
C ASP A 167 -10.82 8.90 -6.96
N SER A 168 -11.06 10.18 -7.17
CA SER A 168 -10.41 11.29 -6.45
C SER A 168 -11.31 11.91 -5.38
N ALA A 169 -12.29 11.15 -4.85
CA ALA A 169 -13.23 11.69 -3.88
C ALA A 169 -12.50 12.20 -2.62
N ASN A 170 -12.86 13.41 -2.20
CA ASN A 170 -12.39 13.98 -0.94
C ASN A 170 -13.27 13.45 0.20
N LEU A 171 -12.85 12.34 0.78
CA LEU A 171 -13.55 11.68 1.88
C LEU A 171 -13.16 12.28 3.22
N GLU A 172 -14.04 12.15 4.22
CA GLU A 172 -13.75 12.51 5.60
C GLU A 172 -12.43 11.87 6.08
N ARG A 173 -11.64 12.59 6.86
CA ARG A 173 -10.36 12.08 7.36
C ARG A 173 -10.59 11.34 8.68
N ILE A 174 -10.39 10.02 8.67
CA ILE A 174 -10.36 9.20 9.89
C ILE A 174 -8.90 9.04 10.29
N LEU A 175 -8.45 9.86 11.24
CA LEU A 175 -7.03 9.96 11.60
C LEU A 175 -6.65 8.91 12.64
N PRO A 176 -5.63 8.07 12.39
CA PRO A 176 -5.04 7.25 13.44
C PRO A 176 -4.13 8.08 14.35
N THR A 177 -3.65 7.44 15.41
CA THR A 177 -2.56 7.99 16.22
C THR A 177 -1.35 8.38 15.37
N ARG A 178 -0.67 9.45 15.78
CA ARG A 178 0.58 9.94 15.18
C ARG A 178 1.82 9.53 15.98
N ASP A 179 1.63 8.84 17.09
CA ASP A 179 2.70 8.37 17.95
C ASP A 179 3.37 7.15 17.31
N GLY A 180 4.53 7.39 16.68
CA GLY A 180 5.33 6.34 16.03
C GLY A 180 5.82 5.26 17.01
N THR A 181 6.11 5.63 18.26
CA THR A 181 6.53 4.68 19.30
C THR A 181 5.38 3.76 19.67
N TYR A 182 4.18 4.30 19.86
CA TYR A 182 2.98 3.51 20.11
C TYR A 182 2.67 2.56 18.93
N ILE A 183 2.71 3.06 17.69
CA ILE A 183 2.47 2.25 16.47
C ILE A 183 3.48 1.09 16.37
N LEU A 184 4.76 1.36 16.63
CA LEU A 184 5.78 0.33 16.58
C LEU A 184 5.59 -0.70 17.70
N ASN A 185 5.36 -0.24 18.93
CA ASN A 185 5.24 -1.11 20.09
C ASN A 185 3.97 -1.99 20.05
N ARG A 186 2.86 -1.52 19.48
CA ARG A 186 1.67 -2.36 19.31
C ARG A 186 1.90 -3.50 18.30
N ILE A 187 2.60 -3.24 17.20
CA ILE A 187 2.94 -4.28 16.21
C ILE A 187 3.91 -5.28 16.85
N ARG A 188 4.94 -4.78 17.52
CA ARG A 188 5.91 -5.62 18.24
C ARG A 188 5.22 -6.53 19.26
N GLY A 189 4.34 -5.99 20.09
CA GLY A 189 3.61 -6.75 21.11
C GLY A 189 2.72 -7.84 20.50
N ASP A 190 2.02 -7.54 19.41
CA ASP A 190 1.20 -8.52 18.69
C ASP A 190 2.05 -9.65 18.04
N LEU A 191 3.29 -9.33 17.64
CA LEU A 191 4.27 -10.30 17.17
C LEU A 191 5.06 -10.99 18.31
N GLY A 192 4.74 -10.73 19.57
CA GLY A 192 5.38 -11.35 20.74
C GLY A 192 6.71 -10.73 21.17
N PHE A 193 7.08 -9.56 20.65
CA PHE A 193 8.29 -8.83 21.04
C PHE A 193 8.02 -7.83 22.17
N GLN A 194 9.04 -7.56 22.98
CA GLN A 194 9.01 -6.52 24.02
C GLN A 194 8.97 -5.10 23.38
N PRO A 195 8.31 -4.13 24.03
CA PRO A 195 8.34 -2.74 23.59
C PRO A 195 9.77 -2.18 23.63
N ILE A 196 10.04 -1.19 22.79
CA ILE A 196 11.26 -0.38 22.81
C ILE A 196 11.00 1.01 23.38
#